data_AF-A0A1W9RKH9-F1
#
_entry.id   AF-A0A1W9RKH9-F1
#
_cell.length_a   1.000
_cell.length_b   1.000
_cell.length_c   1.000
_cell.angle_alpha   90.00
_cell.angle_beta   90.00
_cell.angle_gamma   90.00
#
_symmetry.space_group_name_H-M   'P 1'
#
loop_
_entity.id
_entity.type
_entity.pdbx_description
1 polymer ?
#
loop_
_entity_poly.entity_id
_entity_poly.type
_entity_poly.pdbx_seq_one_letter_code
_entity_poly.pdbx_strand_id
1 'polypeptide(L)'
;MNESFAKKNYGSKKYLLKMTEHRQKILKSEQVKEIVPRLGEEFVLIENPNYIFSKFDICPLAPKIVEKRDRIVAVVQDMDGTTTTTETLCLHSLEMMVRHFTGRHSREQWDGLDRIRDYPHIIGNSTTKHVEYLIKSYQKDANPESFRRAYLRAAVITMAFGRDKGRKREVLSNLKNFQVAELLSENEVLKWQKTVDGTHEIHLPGEVEKLLDRYAKKLELSSFTDQVRAAIDIYYQRYHEILFYIEHGKSEILRSILPEDDRNLIEPMSGVAVFLSTVKGWLGEELDRFFDEFYRILVVNPNEEKSSLILSEEKLKAIGRYFEENPIKVAIVTSSIAYEARIVLTQLFKVIQKQIASWKISDNRKKLLIDRFQSYRNVFDVVVTASDSSEIRLKPHRDLYSLALHQLGIAKEDFDKVIGFEDSESGTIAIRAAGIGLCVAVPFSDTQGHRLDYASYVLPGGIPEAMIKHEFFLTEKTLSKYQI
;
A
#
# COMPACT_ATOMS: atom_id res chain seq x y z
N MET A 1 -3.07 5.92 55.49
CA MET A 1 -2.77 4.49 55.37
C MET A 1 -2.96 4.08 53.92
N ASN A 2 -1.83 3.96 53.21
CA ASN A 2 -1.51 3.21 51.97
C ASN A 2 -2.58 3.17 50.87
N GLU A 3 -2.50 3.88 49.74
CA GLU A 3 -1.42 4.07 48.74
C GLU A 3 -0.87 2.78 48.09
N SER A 4 -0.74 2.83 46.75
CA SER A 4 0.02 1.97 45.83
C SER A 4 -0.66 0.73 45.23
N PHE A 5 -1.32 0.88 44.07
CA PHE A 5 -1.33 -0.12 42.97
C PHE A 5 -1.76 0.50 41.62
N ALA A 6 -0.99 1.45 41.08
CA ALA A 6 -1.21 1.94 39.70
C ALA A 6 0.06 2.59 39.11
N LYS A 7 1.18 1.86 39.09
CA LYS A 7 2.35 2.18 38.28
C LYS A 7 3.03 0.88 37.85
N LYS A 8 2.56 0.25 36.77
CA LYS A 8 3.40 -0.69 36.04
C LYS A 8 4.23 0.10 35.04
N ASN A 9 5.40 0.50 35.53
CA ASN A 9 6.52 0.93 34.72
C ASN A 9 6.78 -0.12 33.62
N TYR A 10 6.63 0.27 32.35
CA TYR A 10 7.35 -0.34 31.22
C TYR A 10 8.83 0.13 31.24
N GLY A 11 9.45 0.06 32.42
CA GLY A 11 10.84 0.41 32.66
C GLY A 11 11.67 -0.87 32.76
N SER A 12 12.42 -1.16 31.68
CA SER A 12 13.79 -1.66 31.72
C SER A 12 14.18 -2.63 32.85
N LYS A 13 13.43 -3.73 33.03
CA LYS A 13 13.91 -4.89 33.80
C LYS A 13 13.70 -6.19 33.02
N LYS A 14 14.78 -6.57 32.31
CA LYS A 14 15.25 -7.95 32.19
C LYS A 14 14.30 -8.95 31.52
N TYR A 15 13.88 -8.67 30.29
CA TYR A 15 13.41 -9.72 29.35
C TYR A 15 14.53 -10.16 28.39
N LEU A 16 15.76 -10.29 28.87
CA LEU A 16 16.65 -11.28 28.28
C LEU A 16 16.17 -12.63 28.80
N LEU A 17 15.40 -13.36 27.99
CA LEU A 17 15.38 -14.81 28.16
C LEU A 17 16.84 -15.25 28.17
N LYS A 18 17.33 -15.71 29.33
CA LYS A 18 18.36 -16.75 29.33
C LYS A 18 17.72 -17.94 28.60
N MET A 19 17.81 -17.96 27.28
CA MET A 19 17.56 -19.13 26.44
C MET A 19 18.73 -20.09 26.61
N THR A 20 18.90 -20.57 27.83
CA THR A 20 19.80 -21.66 28.15
C THR A 20 18.93 -22.81 28.62
N GLU A 21 19.22 -23.98 28.04
CA GLU A 21 18.67 -25.31 28.31
C GLU A 21 17.50 -25.76 27.41
N HIS A 22 17.70 -26.95 26.84
CA HIS A 22 16.89 -27.64 25.84
C HIS A 22 15.38 -27.64 26.14
N ARG A 23 14.66 -26.59 25.74
CA ARG A 23 13.20 -26.66 25.67
C ARG A 23 12.80 -27.50 24.46
N GLN A 24 11.95 -28.49 24.72
CA GLN A 24 11.26 -29.30 23.72
C GLN A 24 10.64 -28.38 22.66
N LYS A 25 11.16 -28.42 21.42
CA LYS A 25 10.71 -27.57 20.32
C LYS A 25 9.30 -27.94 19.81
N ILE A 26 8.89 -29.18 20.04
CA ILE A 26 7.57 -29.72 19.67
C ILE A 26 6.72 -29.79 20.93
N LEU A 27 5.66 -29.00 20.97
CA LEU A 27 4.77 -28.89 22.11
C LEU A 27 3.43 -29.55 21.81
N LYS A 28 2.83 -30.18 22.81
CA LYS A 28 1.41 -30.60 22.77
C LYS A 28 0.51 -29.39 22.99
N SER A 29 -0.73 -29.44 22.51
CA SER A 29 -1.69 -28.33 22.59
C SER A 29 -1.88 -27.77 24.00
N GLU A 30 -1.91 -28.62 25.04
CA GLU A 30 -2.02 -28.17 26.43
C GLU A 30 -0.83 -27.29 26.87
N GLN A 31 0.39 -27.61 26.42
CA GLN A 31 1.58 -26.81 26.72
C GLN A 31 1.56 -25.46 25.97
N VAL A 32 0.95 -25.43 24.77
CA VAL A 32 0.79 -24.20 24.00
C VAL A 32 -0.18 -23.24 24.70
N LYS A 33 -1.26 -23.75 25.30
CA LYS A 33 -2.24 -22.93 26.06
C LYS A 33 -1.58 -22.12 27.19
N GLU A 34 -0.51 -22.62 27.80
CA GLU A 34 0.21 -21.93 28.88
C GLU A 34 1.17 -20.84 28.38
N ILE A 35 1.59 -20.92 27.11
CA ILE A 35 2.57 -20.01 26.50
C ILE A 35 1.87 -18.86 25.79
N VAL A 36 0.77 -19.13 25.08
CA VAL A 36 0.05 -18.14 24.27
C VAL A 36 -0.27 -16.87 25.07
N PRO A 37 -0.84 -16.93 26.30
CA PRO A 37 -1.13 -15.72 27.08
C PRO A 37 0.09 -14.87 27.45
N ARG A 38 1.31 -15.40 27.33
CA ARG A 38 2.56 -14.66 27.59
C ARG A 38 3.07 -13.90 26.37
N LEU A 39 2.51 -14.16 25.19
CA LEU A 39 2.90 -13.51 23.94
C LEU A 39 2.18 -12.18 23.72
N GLY A 40 0.99 -12.00 24.28
CA GLY A 40 0.16 -10.82 24.13
C GLY A 40 -1.25 -11.03 24.69
N GLU A 41 -2.02 -9.95 24.78
CA GLU A 41 -3.41 -9.98 25.21
C GLU A 41 -4.37 -10.18 24.02
N GLU A 42 -4.02 -9.63 22.86
CA GLU A 42 -4.78 -9.73 21.62
C GLU A 42 -4.05 -10.58 20.57
N PHE A 43 -4.81 -11.36 19.82
CA PHE A 43 -4.31 -12.20 18.73
C PHE A 43 -5.20 -12.06 17.50
N VAL A 44 -4.59 -12.11 16.33
CA VAL A 44 -5.29 -12.22 15.05
C VAL A 44 -5.15 -13.64 14.49
N LEU A 45 -6.22 -14.13 13.87
CA LEU A 45 -6.20 -15.33 13.04
C LEU A 45 -6.09 -14.90 11.58
N ILE A 46 -5.01 -15.30 10.92
CA ILE A 46 -4.79 -15.02 9.49
C ILE A 46 -5.03 -16.31 8.72
N GLU A 47 -6.02 -16.33 7.84
CA GLU A 47 -6.32 -17.51 7.02
C GLU A 47 -5.22 -17.71 5.96
N ASN A 48 -4.69 -18.93 5.90
CA ASN A 48 -3.68 -19.29 4.92
C ASN A 48 -4.31 -19.81 3.62
N PRO A 49 -3.62 -19.68 2.47
CA PRO A 49 -4.03 -20.36 1.25
C PRO A 49 -4.11 -21.88 1.41
N ASN A 50 -4.98 -22.54 0.63
CA ASN A 50 -5.27 -23.97 0.72
C ASN A 50 -4.06 -24.91 0.54
N TYR A 51 -2.94 -24.43 0.00
CA TYR A 51 -1.72 -25.22 -0.16
C TYR A 51 -0.79 -25.18 1.07
N ILE A 52 -1.13 -24.42 2.11
CA ILE A 52 -0.43 -24.39 3.39
C ILE A 52 -1.09 -25.36 4.36
N PHE A 53 -0.28 -26.15 5.07
CA PHE A 53 -0.77 -27.18 5.99
C PHE A 53 -1.66 -26.62 7.11
N SER A 54 -1.25 -25.52 7.74
CA SER A 54 -2.06 -24.84 8.77
C SER A 54 -3.15 -24.00 8.11
N LYS A 55 -4.41 -24.20 8.54
CA LYS A 55 -5.54 -23.39 8.05
C LYS A 55 -5.38 -21.90 8.37
N PHE A 56 -4.79 -21.59 9.53
CA PHE A 56 -4.56 -20.22 9.95
C PHE A 56 -3.24 -20.08 10.70
N ASP A 57 -2.67 -18.89 10.62
CA ASP A 57 -1.60 -18.41 11.50
C ASP A 57 -2.22 -17.65 12.67
N ILE A 58 -1.71 -17.88 13.89
CA ILE A 58 -2.09 -17.13 15.10
C ILE A 58 -0.97 -16.15 15.42
N CYS A 59 -1.24 -14.85 15.33
CA CYS A 59 -0.24 -13.81 15.56
C CYS A 59 -0.63 -12.91 16.75
N PRO A 60 0.25 -12.68 17.73
CA PRO A 60 0.01 -11.66 18.75
C PRO A 60 0.01 -10.27 18.13
N LEU A 61 -0.79 -9.36 18.69
CA LEU A 61 -0.81 -7.94 18.34
C LEU A 61 -0.17 -7.12 19.46
N ALA A 62 0.66 -6.14 19.09
CA ALA A 62 1.19 -5.16 20.03
C ALA A 62 0.04 -4.38 20.69
N PRO A 63 0.07 -4.12 22.01
CA PRO A 63 -0.93 -3.29 22.67
C PRO A 63 -1.08 -1.94 21.98
N LYS A 64 -2.32 -1.45 21.90
CA LYS A 64 -2.59 -0.12 21.35
C LYS A 64 -1.93 0.95 22.21
N ILE A 65 -1.27 1.88 21.56
CA ILE A 65 -0.68 3.07 22.19
C ILE A 65 -1.59 4.25 21.87
N VAL A 66 -2.25 4.77 22.89
CA VAL A 66 -3.18 5.93 22.78
C VAL A 66 -2.63 7.17 23.50
N GLU A 67 -1.42 7.07 24.03
CA GLU A 67 -0.73 8.12 24.74
C GLU A 67 0.38 8.72 23.87
N LYS A 68 0.52 10.05 23.95
CA LYS A 68 1.61 10.79 23.33
C LYS A 68 2.98 10.33 23.85
N ARG A 69 4.02 10.46 23.02
CA ARG A 69 5.40 10.04 23.27
C ARG A 69 6.33 11.23 23.47
N ASP A 70 7.30 11.06 24.35
CA ASP A 70 8.33 12.09 24.55
C ASP A 70 9.28 12.20 23.34
N ARG A 71 9.33 11.16 22.50
CA ARG A 71 10.14 11.09 21.29
C ARG A 71 9.55 10.12 20.27
N ILE A 72 9.66 10.47 19.00
CA ILE A 72 9.47 9.56 17.86
C ILE A 72 10.84 9.26 17.24
N VAL A 73 11.04 8.02 16.80
CA VAL A 73 12.33 7.59 16.18
C VAL A 73 12.19 7.18 14.73
N ALA A 74 11.00 6.76 14.31
CA ALA A 74 10.73 6.39 12.92
C ALA A 74 9.24 6.47 12.58
N VAL A 75 8.98 6.55 11.28
CA VAL A 75 7.68 6.34 10.66
C VAL A 75 7.79 5.18 9.68
N VAL A 76 6.82 4.28 9.70
CA VAL A 76 6.59 3.32 8.63
C VAL A 76 5.19 3.57 8.07
N GLN A 77 5.04 3.58 6.76
CA GLN A 77 3.74 3.90 6.15
C GLN A 77 3.49 3.09 4.89
N ASP A 78 2.21 2.81 4.60
CA ASP A 78 1.85 2.24 3.31
C ASP A 78 2.04 3.24 2.16
N MET A 79 2.15 2.71 0.95
CA MET A 79 2.23 3.49 -0.28
C MET A 79 0.84 3.86 -0.78
N ASP A 80 0.07 2.86 -1.22
CA ASP A 80 -1.24 3.01 -1.83
C ASP A 80 -2.25 3.47 -0.77
N GLY A 81 -3.10 4.45 -1.05
CA GLY A 81 -4.15 4.92 -0.12
C GLY A 81 -3.66 5.74 1.08
N THR A 82 -2.40 5.59 1.48
CA THR A 82 -1.77 6.33 2.60
C THR A 82 -0.81 7.41 2.12
N THR A 83 0.11 7.08 1.20
CA THR A 83 1.12 8.03 0.67
C THR A 83 0.69 8.60 -0.69
N THR A 84 0.01 7.80 -1.52
CA THR A 84 -0.40 8.20 -2.88
C THR A 84 -1.76 7.62 -3.31
N THR A 85 -2.38 8.25 -4.31
CA THR A 85 -3.73 7.95 -4.84
C THR A 85 -3.82 6.76 -5.81
N THR A 86 -2.83 5.85 -5.80
CA THR A 86 -2.70 4.74 -6.75
C THR A 86 -3.84 3.72 -6.71
N GLU A 87 -4.68 3.71 -5.67
CA GLU A 87 -5.87 2.85 -5.60
C GLU A 87 -6.77 2.97 -6.84
N THR A 88 -6.86 4.18 -7.41
CA THR A 88 -7.63 4.46 -8.63
C THR A 88 -7.15 3.62 -9.82
N LEU A 89 -5.84 3.36 -9.92
CA LEU A 89 -5.26 2.52 -10.97
C LEU A 89 -5.66 1.05 -10.80
N CYS A 90 -5.67 0.58 -9.55
CA CYS A 90 -6.08 -0.78 -9.19
C CYS A 90 -7.57 -0.97 -9.54
N LEU A 91 -8.43 -0.05 -9.09
CA LEU A 91 -9.87 -0.06 -9.38
C LEU A 91 -10.17 -0.04 -10.88
N HIS A 92 -9.50 0.84 -11.64
CA HIS A 92 -9.63 0.85 -13.11
C HIS A 92 -9.24 -0.49 -13.73
N SER A 93 -8.13 -1.09 -13.28
CA SER A 93 -7.62 -2.35 -13.83
C SER A 93 -8.53 -3.52 -13.47
N LEU A 94 -9.12 -3.52 -12.28
CA LEU A 94 -10.12 -4.49 -11.83
C LEU A 94 -11.42 -4.35 -12.62
N GLU A 95 -11.89 -3.12 -12.86
CA GLU A 95 -13.07 -2.90 -13.69
C GLU A 95 -12.84 -3.40 -15.11
N MET A 96 -11.71 -3.05 -15.73
CA MET A 96 -11.35 -3.51 -17.07
C MET A 96 -11.26 -5.04 -17.14
N MET A 97 -10.72 -5.69 -16.11
CA MET A 97 -10.75 -7.15 -16.00
C MET A 97 -12.19 -7.69 -16.04
N VAL A 98 -13.12 -7.11 -15.27
CA VAL A 98 -14.55 -7.49 -15.30
C VAL A 98 -15.16 -7.25 -16.67
N ARG A 99 -14.92 -6.10 -17.29
CA ARG A 99 -15.37 -5.79 -18.66
C ARG A 99 -14.89 -6.84 -19.66
N HIS A 100 -13.63 -7.25 -19.54
CA HIS A 100 -13.03 -8.23 -20.45
C HIS A 100 -13.60 -9.64 -20.31
N PHE A 101 -13.82 -10.14 -19.09
CA PHE A 101 -14.36 -11.49 -18.93
C PHE A 101 -15.89 -11.57 -19.13
N THR A 102 -16.62 -10.47 -18.93
CA THR A 102 -18.07 -10.40 -19.20
C THR A 102 -18.38 -10.01 -20.64
N GLY A 103 -17.42 -9.43 -21.38
CA GLY A 103 -17.63 -8.89 -22.73
C GLY A 103 -18.40 -7.56 -22.74
N ARG A 104 -18.53 -6.88 -21.59
CA ARG A 104 -19.26 -5.61 -21.42
C ARG A 104 -18.28 -4.43 -21.42
N HIS A 105 -17.83 -4.05 -22.61
CA HIS A 105 -16.74 -3.08 -22.80
C HIS A 105 -17.15 -1.62 -22.65
N SER A 106 -18.44 -1.28 -22.79
CA SER A 106 -18.92 0.10 -22.69
C SER A 106 -19.79 0.36 -21.46
N ARG A 107 -19.96 1.63 -21.08
CA ARG A 107 -20.84 2.02 -19.97
C ARG A 107 -22.30 1.69 -20.24
N GLU A 108 -22.73 1.75 -21.50
CA GLU A 108 -24.08 1.35 -21.91
C GLU A 108 -24.34 -0.16 -21.70
N GLN A 109 -23.29 -0.98 -21.75
CA GLN A 109 -23.39 -2.42 -21.48
C GLN A 109 -23.29 -2.74 -19.98
N TRP A 110 -22.52 -1.95 -19.23
CA TRP A 110 -22.37 -2.08 -17.78
C TRP A 110 -21.78 -0.80 -17.18
N ASP A 111 -22.48 -0.25 -16.18
CA ASP A 111 -22.15 1.01 -15.52
C ASP A 111 -20.77 1.02 -14.83
N GLY A 112 -20.24 -0.15 -14.48
CA GLY A 112 -18.96 -0.31 -13.79
C GLY A 112 -19.12 -0.89 -12.39
N LEU A 113 -18.02 -0.87 -11.63
CA LEU A 113 -18.00 -1.41 -10.26
C LEU A 113 -18.89 -0.57 -9.33
N ASP A 114 -19.62 -1.23 -8.44
CA ASP A 114 -20.50 -0.58 -7.48
C ASP A 114 -19.70 -0.16 -6.24
N ARG A 115 -19.71 1.14 -5.91
CA ARG A 115 -18.93 1.68 -4.79
C ARG A 115 -19.40 1.20 -3.41
N ILE A 116 -20.67 0.88 -3.24
CA ILE A 116 -21.22 0.44 -1.95
C ILE A 116 -21.03 -1.07 -1.80
N ARG A 117 -21.26 -1.81 -2.88
CA ARG A 117 -21.24 -3.28 -2.87
C ARG A 117 -19.85 -3.86 -3.08
N ASP A 118 -19.10 -3.35 -4.05
CA ASP A 118 -17.86 -4.00 -4.52
C ASP A 118 -16.62 -3.46 -3.78
N TYR A 119 -16.49 -2.13 -3.62
CA TYR A 119 -15.28 -1.47 -3.08
C TYR A 119 -14.83 -2.03 -1.72
N PRO A 120 -15.73 -2.31 -0.75
CA PRO A 120 -15.33 -2.90 0.54
C PRO A 120 -14.62 -4.27 0.42
N HIS A 121 -14.72 -4.95 -0.72
CA HIS A 121 -14.11 -6.25 -0.97
C HIS A 121 -12.92 -6.20 -1.92
N ILE A 122 -12.70 -5.07 -2.59
CA ILE A 122 -11.68 -4.93 -3.64
C ILE A 122 -10.65 -3.84 -3.35
N ILE A 123 -10.62 -3.33 -2.11
CA ILE A 123 -9.68 -2.33 -1.60
C ILE A 123 -9.03 -2.88 -0.33
N GLY A 124 -7.75 -2.56 -0.09
CA GLY A 124 -7.02 -2.91 1.14
C GLY A 124 -6.88 -4.41 1.46
N ASN A 125 -7.15 -5.28 0.50
CA ASN A 125 -6.97 -6.73 0.55
C ASN A 125 -5.97 -7.17 -0.55
N SER A 126 -5.59 -8.44 -0.60
CA SER A 126 -4.71 -8.92 -1.67
C SER A 126 -5.43 -8.96 -3.03
N THR A 127 -4.68 -8.75 -4.11
CA THR A 127 -5.18 -8.86 -5.50
C THR A 127 -5.96 -10.15 -5.72
N THR A 128 -5.49 -11.27 -5.19
CA THR A 128 -6.16 -12.56 -5.30
C THR A 128 -7.57 -12.52 -4.70
N LYS A 129 -7.74 -11.92 -3.52
CA LYS A 129 -9.05 -11.79 -2.87
C LYS A 129 -10.00 -10.89 -3.66
N HIS A 130 -9.49 -9.79 -4.22
CA HIS A 130 -10.27 -8.90 -5.07
C HIS A 130 -10.82 -9.63 -6.28
N VAL A 131 -9.95 -10.39 -6.98
CA VAL A 131 -10.33 -11.15 -8.17
C VAL A 131 -11.29 -12.30 -7.83
N GLU A 132 -11.06 -13.03 -6.73
CA GLU A 132 -11.98 -14.07 -6.27
C GLU A 132 -13.39 -13.51 -6.03
N TYR A 133 -13.49 -12.36 -5.36
CA TYR A 133 -14.76 -11.68 -5.13
C TYR A 133 -15.42 -11.30 -6.45
N LEU A 134 -14.71 -10.59 -7.34
CA LEU A 134 -15.29 -10.09 -8.59
C LEU A 134 -15.73 -11.22 -9.53
N ILE A 135 -14.93 -12.28 -9.67
CA ILE A 135 -15.34 -13.44 -10.46
C ILE A 135 -16.61 -14.04 -9.88
N LYS A 136 -16.68 -14.23 -8.56
CA LYS A 136 -17.87 -14.79 -7.90
C LYS A 136 -19.11 -13.90 -8.06
N SER A 137 -18.94 -12.58 -7.94
CA SER A 137 -20.03 -11.59 -8.04
C SER A 137 -20.60 -11.49 -9.45
N TYR A 138 -19.74 -11.56 -10.47
CA TYR A 138 -20.10 -11.32 -11.88
C TYR A 138 -20.09 -12.58 -12.76
N GLN A 139 -19.88 -13.79 -12.20
CA GLN A 139 -19.84 -15.05 -12.96
C GLN A 139 -21.08 -15.32 -13.83
N LYS A 140 -22.27 -14.86 -13.41
CA LYS A 140 -23.52 -15.07 -14.16
C LYS A 140 -23.52 -14.35 -15.50
N ASP A 141 -22.71 -13.30 -15.59
CA ASP A 141 -22.55 -12.45 -16.76
C ASP A 141 -21.28 -12.78 -17.56
N ALA A 142 -20.54 -13.83 -17.17
CA ALA A 142 -19.31 -14.21 -17.83
C ALA A 142 -19.56 -14.63 -19.28
N ASN A 143 -18.73 -14.12 -20.19
CA ASN A 143 -18.67 -14.56 -21.57
C ASN A 143 -17.42 -15.43 -21.74
N PRO A 144 -17.54 -16.77 -21.86
CA PRO A 144 -16.39 -17.65 -21.93
C PRO A 144 -15.45 -17.37 -23.11
N GLU A 145 -15.99 -16.95 -24.26
CA GLU A 145 -15.18 -16.62 -25.44
C GLU A 145 -14.37 -15.34 -25.20
N SER A 146 -15.02 -14.27 -24.73
CA SER A 146 -14.35 -13.02 -24.38
C SER A 146 -13.28 -13.23 -23.31
N PHE A 147 -13.58 -14.04 -22.29
CA PHE A 147 -12.64 -14.32 -21.19
C PHE A 147 -11.38 -15.04 -21.67
N ARG A 148 -11.54 -16.14 -22.43
CA ARG A 148 -10.42 -16.89 -22.99
C ARG A 148 -9.54 -16.03 -23.88
N ARG A 149 -10.18 -15.22 -24.73
CA ARG A 149 -9.47 -14.31 -25.62
C ARG A 149 -8.71 -13.22 -24.86
N ALA A 150 -9.33 -12.61 -23.86
CA ALA A 150 -8.72 -11.59 -23.02
C ALA A 150 -7.51 -12.14 -22.26
N TYR A 151 -7.62 -13.35 -21.70
CA TYR A 151 -6.50 -14.01 -21.05
C TYR A 151 -5.30 -14.21 -21.99
N LEU A 152 -5.52 -14.78 -23.19
CA LEU A 152 -4.43 -15.03 -24.14
C LEU A 152 -3.79 -13.72 -24.60
N ARG A 153 -4.59 -12.68 -24.83
CA ARG A 153 -4.10 -11.33 -25.13
C ARG A 153 -3.23 -10.81 -24.00
N ALA A 154 -3.72 -10.89 -22.76
CA ALA A 154 -2.99 -10.44 -21.58
C ALA A 154 -1.65 -11.16 -21.45
N ALA A 155 -1.65 -12.49 -21.57
CA ALA A 155 -0.47 -13.31 -21.47
C ALA A 155 0.59 -12.96 -22.53
N VAL A 156 0.19 -12.84 -23.80
CA VAL A 156 1.10 -12.52 -24.91
C VAL A 156 1.70 -11.11 -24.76
N ILE A 157 0.89 -10.13 -24.35
CA ILE A 157 1.36 -8.76 -24.05
C ILE A 157 2.34 -8.77 -22.87
N THR A 158 2.03 -9.45 -21.78
CA THR A 158 2.94 -9.53 -20.61
C THR A 158 4.25 -10.22 -20.98
N MET A 159 4.24 -11.26 -21.82
CA MET A 159 5.47 -11.90 -22.28
C MET A 159 6.34 -10.98 -23.14
N ALA A 160 5.72 -10.12 -23.97
CA ALA A 160 6.43 -9.17 -24.80
C ALA A 160 6.93 -7.94 -24.01
N PHE A 161 6.02 -7.21 -23.37
CA PHE A 161 6.29 -5.90 -22.76
C PHE A 161 6.58 -5.96 -21.25
N GLY A 162 6.23 -7.05 -20.57
CA GLY A 162 6.38 -7.16 -19.11
C GLY A 162 7.83 -6.96 -18.66
N ARG A 163 8.03 -6.10 -17.67
CA ARG A 163 9.36 -5.81 -17.10
C ARG A 163 9.69 -6.68 -15.90
N ASP A 164 8.68 -7.16 -15.18
CA ASP A 164 8.89 -8.04 -14.02
C ASP A 164 9.09 -9.51 -14.43
N LYS A 165 10.18 -10.10 -13.95
CA LYS A 165 10.55 -11.49 -14.25
C LYS A 165 9.71 -12.50 -13.47
N GLY A 166 9.23 -12.15 -12.27
CA GLY A 166 8.33 -12.99 -11.49
C GLY A 166 7.03 -13.21 -12.23
N ARG A 167 6.40 -12.10 -12.64
CA ARG A 167 5.17 -12.07 -13.41
C ARG A 167 5.25 -12.81 -14.73
N LYS A 168 6.34 -12.64 -15.48
CA LYS A 168 6.57 -13.44 -16.71
C LYS A 168 6.63 -14.95 -16.45
N ARG A 169 7.25 -15.37 -15.34
CA ARG A 169 7.28 -16.80 -14.96
C ARG A 169 5.90 -17.32 -14.56
N GLU A 170 5.12 -16.53 -13.83
CA GLU A 170 3.74 -16.88 -13.45
C GLU A 170 2.85 -17.04 -14.69
N VAL A 171 2.84 -16.05 -15.59
CA VAL A 171 2.09 -16.10 -16.85
C VAL A 171 2.51 -17.32 -17.69
N LEU A 172 3.81 -17.59 -17.83
CA LEU A 172 4.30 -18.76 -18.54
C LEU A 172 3.86 -20.07 -17.87
N SER A 173 3.85 -20.12 -16.53
CA SER A 173 3.34 -21.28 -15.80
C SER A 173 1.83 -21.48 -16.05
N ASN A 174 1.05 -20.41 -16.07
CA ASN A 174 -0.39 -20.46 -16.37
C ASN A 174 -0.63 -20.95 -17.80
N LEU A 175 0.10 -20.43 -18.79
CA LEU A 175 0.01 -20.91 -20.18
C LEU A 175 0.31 -22.41 -20.32
N LYS A 176 1.29 -22.92 -19.56
CA LYS A 176 1.60 -24.36 -19.50
C LYS A 176 0.48 -25.16 -18.84
N ASN A 177 -0.02 -24.68 -17.71
CA ASN A 177 -1.13 -25.33 -16.99
C ASN A 177 -2.39 -25.42 -17.85
N PHE A 178 -2.65 -24.40 -18.66
CA PHE A 178 -3.76 -24.36 -19.61
C PHE A 178 -3.47 -25.01 -20.96
N GLN A 179 -2.30 -25.64 -21.13
CA GLN A 179 -1.90 -26.38 -22.33
C GLN A 179 -1.99 -25.54 -23.62
N VAL A 180 -1.60 -24.26 -23.53
CA VAL A 180 -1.56 -23.32 -24.66
C VAL A 180 -0.21 -22.59 -24.76
N ALA A 181 0.82 -23.10 -24.09
CA ALA A 181 2.15 -22.49 -24.07
C ALA A 181 2.83 -22.46 -25.45
N GLU A 182 2.43 -23.34 -26.35
CA GLU A 182 2.91 -23.39 -27.74
C GLU A 182 2.55 -22.12 -28.53
N LEU A 183 1.54 -21.35 -28.10
CA LEU A 183 1.24 -20.01 -28.62
C LEU A 183 2.47 -19.10 -28.65
N LEU A 184 3.34 -19.19 -27.63
CA LEU A 184 4.55 -18.36 -27.55
C LEU A 184 5.63 -18.76 -28.56
N SER A 185 5.51 -19.94 -29.17
CA SER A 185 6.45 -20.47 -30.15
C SER A 185 6.00 -20.25 -31.60
N GLU A 186 4.81 -19.68 -31.80
CA GLU A 186 4.28 -19.36 -33.12
C GLU A 186 5.10 -18.26 -33.80
N ASN A 187 5.36 -18.41 -35.09
CA ASN A 187 6.28 -17.55 -35.84
C ASN A 187 5.86 -16.08 -35.80
N GLU A 188 4.56 -15.81 -35.86
CA GLU A 188 3.95 -14.49 -35.78
C GLU A 188 4.24 -13.82 -34.43
N VAL A 189 4.10 -14.56 -33.33
CA VAL A 189 4.39 -14.08 -31.98
C VAL A 189 5.89 -13.83 -31.78
N LEU A 190 6.73 -14.77 -32.20
CA LEU A 190 8.19 -14.63 -32.10
C LEU A 190 8.72 -13.46 -32.93
N LYS A 191 8.18 -13.23 -34.13
CA LYS A 191 8.53 -12.07 -34.96
C LYS A 191 8.10 -10.78 -34.29
N TRP A 192 6.86 -10.69 -33.82
CA TRP A 192 6.37 -9.50 -33.14
C TRP A 192 7.17 -9.17 -31.87
N GLN A 193 7.46 -10.15 -31.02
CA GLN A 193 8.26 -9.94 -29.80
C GLN A 193 9.63 -9.31 -30.08
N LYS A 194 10.28 -9.65 -31.20
CA LYS A 194 11.56 -9.04 -31.61
C LYS A 194 11.42 -7.57 -32.04
N THR A 195 10.22 -7.12 -32.38
CA THR A 195 9.93 -5.72 -32.78
C THR A 195 9.56 -4.83 -31.60
N VAL A 196 9.34 -5.40 -30.41
CA VAL A 196 8.86 -4.66 -29.23
C VAL A 196 9.98 -3.85 -28.57
N ASP A 197 11.24 -4.26 -28.72
CA ASP A 197 12.38 -3.53 -28.15
C ASP A 197 12.47 -2.09 -28.70
N GLY A 198 12.52 -1.12 -27.80
CA GLY A 198 12.56 0.31 -28.14
C GLY A 198 11.22 0.95 -28.50
N THR A 199 10.13 0.17 -28.51
CA THR A 199 8.78 0.73 -28.68
C THR A 199 8.25 1.32 -27.37
N HIS A 200 7.50 2.41 -27.48
CA HIS A 200 6.84 3.07 -26.34
C HIS A 200 5.31 2.96 -26.42
N GLU A 201 4.81 2.05 -27.26
CA GLU A 201 3.39 1.85 -27.54
C GLU A 201 3.09 0.36 -27.63
N ILE A 202 2.06 -0.08 -26.91
CA ILE A 202 1.64 -1.47 -26.90
C ILE A 202 0.64 -1.66 -28.03
N HIS A 203 1.08 -2.29 -29.11
CA HIS A 203 0.24 -2.63 -30.25
C HIS A 203 0.38 -4.12 -30.56
N LEU A 204 -0.76 -4.81 -30.65
CA LEU A 204 -0.82 -6.23 -31.03
C LEU A 204 -1.16 -6.34 -32.53
N PRO A 205 -0.29 -6.94 -33.37
CA PRO A 205 -0.53 -7.07 -34.80
C PRO A 205 -1.76 -7.92 -35.11
N GLY A 206 -2.43 -7.62 -36.22
CA GLY A 206 -3.64 -8.35 -36.65
C GLY A 206 -3.41 -9.84 -36.90
N GLU A 207 -2.20 -10.23 -37.30
CA GLU A 207 -1.80 -11.64 -37.45
C GLU A 207 -1.78 -12.37 -36.10
N VAL A 208 -1.27 -11.69 -35.06
CA VAL A 208 -1.26 -12.24 -33.69
C VAL A 208 -2.68 -12.29 -33.14
N GLU A 209 -3.52 -11.28 -33.37
CA GLU A 209 -4.93 -11.29 -32.96
C GLU A 209 -5.70 -12.49 -33.54
N LYS A 210 -5.52 -12.80 -34.83
CA LYS A 210 -6.13 -13.98 -35.47
C LYS A 210 -5.67 -15.30 -34.86
N LEU A 211 -4.41 -15.35 -34.41
CA LEU A 211 -3.85 -16.50 -33.73
C LEU A 211 -4.48 -16.68 -32.35
N LEU A 212 -4.70 -15.59 -31.60
CA LEU A 212 -5.40 -15.64 -30.31
C LEU A 212 -6.80 -16.25 -30.47
N ASP A 213 -7.56 -15.89 -31.51
CA ASP A 213 -8.90 -16.47 -31.76
C ASP A 213 -8.85 -17.98 -32.00
N ARG A 214 -7.77 -18.49 -32.62
CA ARG A 214 -7.56 -19.93 -32.82
C ARG A 214 -7.26 -20.64 -31.49
N TYR A 215 -6.39 -20.06 -30.67
CA TYR A 215 -6.00 -20.63 -29.38
C TYR A 215 -7.12 -20.50 -28.34
N ALA A 216 -7.94 -19.45 -28.41
CA ALA A 216 -9.09 -19.27 -27.52
C ALA A 216 -10.11 -20.41 -27.66
N LYS A 217 -10.17 -21.12 -28.79
CA LYS A 217 -11.02 -22.30 -28.99
C LYS A 217 -10.47 -23.58 -28.33
N LYS A 218 -9.17 -23.61 -28.03
CA LYS A 218 -8.49 -24.74 -27.37
C LYS A 218 -8.37 -24.58 -25.86
N LEU A 219 -8.39 -23.34 -25.40
CA LEU A 219 -8.27 -23.00 -23.98
C LEU A 219 -9.54 -23.42 -23.22
N GLU A 220 -9.37 -24.06 -22.07
CA GLU A 220 -10.47 -24.33 -21.14
C GLU A 220 -10.16 -23.73 -19.77
N LEU A 221 -11.13 -22.99 -19.20
CA LEU A 221 -11.06 -22.42 -17.85
C LEU A 221 -12.07 -23.15 -16.96
N SER A 222 -11.76 -24.40 -16.64
CA SER A 222 -12.72 -25.40 -16.16
C SER A 222 -13.03 -25.29 -14.67
N SER A 223 -12.14 -24.68 -13.88
CA SER A 223 -12.32 -24.49 -12.44
C SER A 223 -12.38 -23.01 -12.04
N PHE A 224 -12.97 -22.73 -10.87
CA PHE A 224 -12.94 -21.40 -10.27
C PHE A 224 -11.49 -20.90 -10.09
N THR A 225 -10.56 -21.78 -9.69
CA THR A 225 -9.15 -21.45 -9.57
C THR A 225 -8.52 -21.04 -10.90
N ASP A 226 -8.88 -21.70 -12.00
CA ASP A 226 -8.37 -21.33 -13.33
C ASP A 226 -8.90 -19.98 -13.80
N GLN A 227 -10.17 -19.71 -13.54
CA GLN A 227 -10.78 -18.41 -13.81
C GLN A 227 -10.09 -17.30 -13.02
N VAL A 228 -9.83 -17.52 -11.73
CA VAL A 228 -9.10 -16.55 -10.88
C VAL A 228 -7.68 -16.30 -11.40
N ARG A 229 -6.93 -17.35 -11.78
CA ARG A 229 -5.59 -17.19 -12.38
C ARG A 229 -5.62 -16.38 -13.66
N ALA A 230 -6.54 -16.71 -14.56
CA ALA A 230 -6.68 -16.02 -15.84
C ALA A 230 -7.07 -14.54 -15.65
N ALA A 231 -7.98 -14.26 -14.72
CA ALA A 231 -8.41 -12.92 -14.37
C ALA A 231 -7.29 -12.08 -13.72
N ILE A 232 -6.48 -12.68 -12.85
CA ILE A 232 -5.27 -12.06 -12.30
C ILE A 232 -4.30 -11.64 -13.43
N ASP A 233 -4.10 -12.47 -14.45
CA ASP A 233 -3.28 -12.12 -15.62
C ASP A 233 -3.85 -10.95 -16.43
N ILE A 234 -5.17 -10.87 -16.61
CA ILE A 234 -5.84 -9.74 -17.28
C ILE A 234 -5.69 -8.45 -16.47
N TYR A 235 -5.94 -8.51 -15.16
CA TYR A 235 -5.77 -7.38 -14.25
C TYR A 235 -4.35 -6.79 -14.33
N TYR A 236 -3.33 -7.63 -14.13
CA TYR A 236 -1.95 -7.15 -14.11
C TYR A 236 -1.47 -6.68 -15.48
N GLN A 237 -1.94 -7.27 -16.58
CA GLN A 237 -1.61 -6.74 -17.89
C GLN A 237 -2.10 -5.30 -18.03
N ARG A 238 -3.33 -5.01 -17.61
CA ARG A 238 -3.88 -3.65 -17.70
C ARG A 238 -3.15 -2.68 -16.76
N TYR A 239 -2.90 -3.09 -15.52
CA TYR A 239 -2.17 -2.28 -14.56
C TYR A 239 -0.75 -1.95 -15.06
N HIS A 240 -0.02 -2.94 -15.58
CA HIS A 240 1.34 -2.75 -16.10
C HIS A 240 1.37 -1.98 -17.42
N GLU A 241 0.33 -2.06 -18.25
CA GLU A 241 0.18 -1.19 -19.42
C GLU A 241 0.11 0.29 -19.01
N ILE A 242 -0.67 0.62 -17.98
CA ILE A 242 -0.77 1.99 -17.48
C ILE A 242 0.59 2.46 -16.94
N LEU A 243 1.26 1.64 -16.11
CA LEU A 243 2.58 1.97 -15.57
C LEU A 243 3.64 2.12 -16.67
N PHE A 244 3.58 1.32 -17.72
CA PHE A 244 4.45 1.44 -18.88
C PHE A 244 4.30 2.82 -19.54
N TYR A 245 3.07 3.28 -19.76
CA TYR A 245 2.84 4.60 -20.35
C TYR A 245 3.23 5.75 -19.42
N ILE A 246 3.07 5.60 -18.11
CA ILE A 246 3.56 6.58 -17.11
C ILE A 246 5.08 6.69 -17.17
N GLU A 247 5.78 5.55 -17.17
CA GLU A 247 7.26 5.50 -17.21
C GLU A 247 7.83 6.18 -18.46
N HIS A 248 7.15 6.06 -19.60
CA HIS A 248 7.57 6.64 -20.89
C HIS A 248 6.95 8.02 -21.17
N GLY A 249 6.24 8.63 -20.23
CA GLY A 249 5.67 9.98 -20.37
C GLY A 249 4.56 10.10 -21.41
N LYS A 250 3.87 9.00 -21.76
CA LYS A 250 2.83 8.93 -22.80
C LYS A 250 1.47 9.42 -22.30
N SER A 251 1.43 10.68 -21.85
CA SER A 251 0.24 11.28 -21.22
C SER A 251 -0.98 11.34 -22.13
N GLU A 252 -0.81 11.49 -23.44
CA GLU A 252 -1.93 11.51 -24.40
C GLU A 252 -2.61 10.15 -24.53
N ILE A 253 -1.83 9.06 -24.50
CA ILE A 253 -2.37 7.69 -24.52
C ILE A 253 -3.07 7.40 -23.21
N LEU A 254 -2.50 7.80 -22.07
CA LEU A 254 -3.16 7.66 -20.77
C LEU A 254 -4.54 8.34 -20.76
N ARG A 255 -4.65 9.55 -21.32
CA ARG A 255 -5.93 10.28 -21.43
C ARG A 255 -6.96 9.60 -22.32
N SER A 256 -6.55 8.78 -23.29
CA SER A 256 -7.50 8.09 -24.16
C SER A 256 -7.99 6.76 -23.58
N ILE A 257 -7.23 6.18 -22.64
CA ILE A 257 -7.53 4.86 -22.07
C ILE A 257 -8.11 4.94 -20.64
N LEU A 258 -8.08 6.11 -20.01
CA LEU A 258 -8.60 6.35 -18.66
C LEU A 258 -9.83 7.28 -18.71
N PRO A 259 -10.75 7.17 -17.73
CA PRO A 259 -11.84 8.13 -17.56
C PRO A 259 -11.33 9.58 -17.41
N GLU A 260 -12.16 10.54 -17.82
CA GLU A 260 -11.80 11.97 -17.79
C GLU A 260 -11.51 12.52 -16.38
N ASP A 261 -12.06 11.89 -15.34
CA ASP A 261 -11.85 12.28 -13.94
C ASP A 261 -10.51 11.77 -13.37
N ASP A 262 -9.86 10.80 -14.05
CA ASP A 262 -8.67 10.08 -13.58
C ASP A 262 -7.36 10.61 -14.19
N ARG A 263 -7.32 11.87 -14.62
CA ARG A 263 -6.19 12.42 -15.40
C ARG A 263 -4.88 12.57 -14.60
N ASN A 264 -4.93 12.60 -13.27
CA ASN A 264 -3.76 12.59 -12.38
C ASN A 264 -3.82 11.40 -11.43
N LEU A 265 -3.44 10.22 -11.93
CA LEU A 265 -3.57 8.94 -11.22
C LEU A 265 -2.65 8.80 -10.00
N ILE A 266 -1.52 9.49 -10.01
CA ILE A 266 -0.47 9.38 -8.99
C ILE A 266 -0.21 10.77 -8.43
N GLU A 267 -0.92 11.08 -7.36
CA GLU A 267 -0.75 12.28 -6.56
C GLU A 267 -0.37 11.91 -5.12
N PRO A 268 0.31 12.79 -4.39
CA PRO A 268 0.47 12.60 -2.95
C PRO A 268 -0.88 12.72 -2.26
N MET A 269 -1.13 11.83 -1.29
CA MET A 269 -2.24 12.04 -0.36
C MET A 269 -2.06 13.38 0.37
N SER A 270 -3.18 13.96 0.81
CA SER A 270 -3.19 15.28 1.44
C SER A 270 -2.17 15.38 2.57
N GLY A 271 -1.36 16.44 2.56
CA GLY A 271 -0.35 16.71 3.58
C GLY A 271 0.92 15.85 3.53
N VAL A 272 1.01 14.81 2.70
CA VAL A 272 2.17 13.89 2.65
C VAL A 272 3.48 14.63 2.39
N ALA A 273 3.51 15.55 1.42
CA ALA A 273 4.72 16.30 1.08
C ALA A 273 5.20 17.15 2.26
N VAL A 274 4.27 17.81 2.96
CA VAL A 274 4.59 18.65 4.14
C VAL A 274 5.04 17.76 5.29
N PHE A 275 4.31 16.68 5.56
CA PHE A 275 4.65 15.68 6.58
C PHE A 275 6.08 15.15 6.42
N LEU A 276 6.43 14.67 5.22
CA LEU A 276 7.77 14.16 4.92
C LEU A 276 8.84 15.23 5.10
N SER A 277 8.56 16.45 4.65
CA SER A 277 9.49 17.58 4.81
C SER A 277 9.68 17.97 6.28
N THR A 278 8.63 17.86 7.10
CA THR A 278 8.68 18.10 8.54
C THR A 278 9.48 17.02 9.25
N VAL A 279 9.15 15.74 9.11
CA VAL A 279 9.78 14.66 9.88
C VAL A 279 11.25 14.44 9.53
N LYS A 280 11.68 14.85 8.33
CA LYS A 280 13.09 14.88 7.94
C LYS A 280 13.82 16.15 8.39
N GLY A 281 13.14 17.08 9.06
CA GLY A 281 13.71 18.29 9.64
C GLY A 281 14.01 19.40 8.63
N TRP A 282 13.33 19.44 7.49
CA TRP A 282 13.65 20.38 6.41
C TRP A 282 12.81 21.66 6.38
N LEU A 283 11.65 21.65 7.04
CA LEU A 283 10.78 22.82 7.10
C LEU A 283 11.10 23.77 8.26
N GLY A 284 11.59 23.25 9.39
CA GLY A 284 11.81 24.03 10.62
C GLY A 284 10.58 24.89 10.96
N GLU A 285 10.80 26.12 11.42
CA GLU A 285 9.73 27.04 11.80
C GLU A 285 8.74 27.38 10.68
N GLU A 286 9.12 27.28 9.40
CA GLU A 286 8.23 27.58 8.28
C GLU A 286 7.13 26.53 8.05
N LEU A 287 7.04 25.52 8.93
CA LEU A 287 5.86 24.66 9.02
C LEU A 287 4.58 25.47 9.32
N ASP A 288 4.69 26.60 10.02
CA ASP A 288 3.57 27.51 10.30
C ASP A 288 2.88 28.03 9.02
N ARG A 289 3.61 28.15 7.90
CA ARG A 289 3.09 28.63 6.62
C ARG A 289 2.00 27.75 6.02
N PHE A 290 1.86 26.51 6.51
CA PHE A 290 0.85 25.56 6.07
C PHE A 290 -0.39 25.55 6.97
N PHE A 291 -0.46 26.42 7.99
CA PHE A 291 -1.59 26.51 8.92
C PHE A 291 -2.94 26.61 8.20
N ASP A 292 -3.08 27.56 7.27
CA ASP A 292 -4.33 27.78 6.52
C ASP A 292 -4.73 26.58 5.67
N GLU A 293 -3.76 25.90 5.06
CA GLU A 293 -4.00 24.71 4.23
C GLU A 293 -4.53 23.57 5.11
N PHE A 294 -3.88 23.30 6.23
CA PHE A 294 -4.32 22.29 7.18
C PHE A 294 -5.67 22.60 7.79
N TYR A 295 -5.90 23.87 8.16
CA TYR A 295 -7.18 24.30 8.70
C TYR A 295 -8.32 24.04 7.71
N ARG A 296 -8.12 24.37 6.42
CA ARG A 296 -9.12 24.08 5.38
C ARG A 296 -9.40 22.59 5.23
N ILE A 297 -8.37 21.76 5.23
CA ILE A 297 -8.52 20.30 5.11
C ILE A 297 -9.38 19.73 6.25
N LEU A 298 -9.14 20.18 7.48
CA LEU A 298 -9.83 19.66 8.66
C LEU A 298 -11.24 20.24 8.82
N VAL A 299 -11.45 21.53 8.55
CA VAL A 299 -12.77 22.18 8.69
C VAL A 299 -13.76 21.76 7.61
N VAL A 300 -13.29 21.35 6.43
CA VAL A 300 -14.15 20.87 5.33
C VAL A 300 -14.63 19.43 5.59
N ASN A 301 -14.06 18.72 6.57
CA ASN A 301 -14.48 17.36 6.89
C ASN A 301 -15.86 17.37 7.62
N PRO A 302 -16.95 16.85 7.00
CA PRO A 302 -18.32 16.99 7.52
C PRO A 302 -18.59 16.25 8.83
N ASN A 303 -17.64 15.45 9.30
CA ASN A 303 -17.74 14.66 10.53
C ASN A 303 -17.03 15.30 11.76
N GLU A 304 -16.44 16.49 11.64
CA GLU A 304 -15.75 17.14 12.78
C GLU A 304 -16.57 18.24 13.46
N GLU A 305 -16.62 18.19 14.79
CA GLU A 305 -17.04 19.32 15.62
C GLU A 305 -16.00 20.45 15.54
N LYS A 306 -16.43 21.64 15.11
CA LYS A 306 -15.59 22.83 14.90
C LYS A 306 -14.82 23.32 16.14
N SER A 307 -15.07 22.77 17.33
CA SER A 307 -14.63 23.31 18.63
C SER A 307 -13.32 22.74 19.20
N SER A 308 -12.69 21.74 18.59
CA SER A 308 -11.50 21.08 19.17
C SER A 308 -10.14 21.44 18.56
N LEU A 309 -10.08 22.33 17.56
CA LEU A 309 -8.83 22.74 16.92
C LEU A 309 -8.06 23.74 17.80
N ILE A 310 -7.29 23.23 18.76
CA ILE A 310 -6.34 24.01 19.57
C ILE A 310 -4.97 23.99 18.87
N LEU A 311 -4.91 24.55 17.66
CA LEU A 311 -3.62 24.74 16.98
C LEU A 311 -3.31 26.22 16.84
N SER A 312 -2.10 26.59 17.22
CA SER A 312 -1.52 27.91 16.96
C SER A 312 -0.34 27.78 16.01
N GLU A 313 -0.06 28.84 15.26
CA GLU A 313 1.17 28.96 14.45
C GLU A 313 2.43 28.69 15.30
N GLU A 314 2.47 29.19 16.54
CA GLU A 314 3.58 28.95 17.48
C GLU A 314 3.79 27.46 17.80
N LYS A 315 2.70 26.68 17.87
CA LYS A 315 2.82 25.23 18.08
C LYS A 315 3.41 24.53 16.85
N LEU A 316 3.04 24.96 15.64
CA LEU A 316 3.65 24.46 14.41
C LEU A 316 5.14 24.81 14.33
N LYS A 317 5.53 26.03 14.72
CA LYS A 317 6.95 26.40 14.81
C LYS A 317 7.70 25.50 15.77
N ALA A 318 7.14 25.23 16.96
CA ALA A 318 7.74 24.35 17.96
C ALA A 318 7.94 22.92 17.43
N ILE A 319 6.94 22.35 16.74
CA ILE A 319 7.04 21.04 16.07
C ILE A 319 8.13 21.06 14.99
N GLY A 320 8.16 22.12 14.19
CA GLY A 320 9.18 22.34 13.16
C GLY A 320 10.60 22.33 13.73
N ARG A 321 10.83 23.11 14.79
CA ARG A 321 12.13 23.15 15.51
C ARG A 321 12.50 21.79 16.08
N TYR A 322 11.54 21.07 16.67
CA TYR A 322 11.77 19.74 17.22
C TYR A 322 12.34 18.78 16.17
N PHE A 323 11.72 18.68 14.99
CA PHE A 323 12.19 17.77 13.94
C PHE A 323 13.43 18.27 13.20
N GLU A 324 13.69 19.58 13.16
CA GLU A 324 14.96 20.12 12.65
C GLU A 324 16.15 19.64 13.50
N GLU A 325 15.98 19.55 14.83
CA GLU A 325 16.97 18.95 15.73
C GLU A 325 16.92 17.42 15.80
N ASN A 326 15.74 16.82 15.57
CA ASN A 326 15.49 15.40 15.75
C ASN A 326 14.87 14.76 14.49
N PRO A 327 15.55 14.80 13.33
CA PRO A 327 15.02 14.16 12.13
C PRO A 327 14.90 12.65 12.36
N ILE A 328 13.79 12.08 11.89
CA ILE A 328 13.50 10.66 12.08
C ILE A 328 13.69 9.86 10.78
N LYS A 329 13.74 8.54 10.91
CA LYS A 329 13.78 7.64 9.77
C LYS A 329 12.39 7.38 9.21
N VAL A 330 12.27 7.20 7.90
CA VAL A 330 10.99 6.94 7.23
C VAL A 330 11.13 5.72 6.33
N ALA A 331 10.17 4.80 6.43
CA ALA A 331 10.05 3.68 5.51
C ALA A 331 8.70 3.65 4.80
N ILE A 332 8.74 3.25 3.52
CA ILE A 332 7.56 2.85 2.76
C ILE A 332 7.43 1.32 2.79
N VAL A 333 6.23 0.81 3.02
CA VAL A 333 5.94 -0.63 3.11
C VAL A 333 4.68 -0.96 2.32
N THR A 334 4.83 -1.56 1.14
CA THR A 334 3.71 -1.85 0.22
C THR A 334 3.65 -3.32 -0.19
N SER A 335 2.44 -3.80 -0.49
CA SER A 335 2.20 -5.10 -1.14
C SER A 335 2.38 -5.06 -2.66
N SER A 336 2.69 -3.89 -3.24
CA SER A 336 3.13 -3.76 -4.63
C SER A 336 4.52 -4.35 -4.82
N ILE A 337 4.83 -4.88 -6.00
CA ILE A 337 6.19 -5.37 -6.31
C ILE A 337 7.16 -4.21 -6.56
N ALA A 338 8.46 -4.46 -6.46
CA ALA A 338 9.50 -3.43 -6.59
C ALA A 338 9.44 -2.65 -7.91
N TYR A 339 9.05 -3.32 -9.00
CA TYR A 339 8.87 -2.67 -10.31
C TYR A 339 7.79 -1.57 -10.27
N GLU A 340 6.64 -1.88 -9.68
CA GLU A 340 5.48 -1.00 -9.58
C GLU A 340 5.78 0.17 -8.66
N ALA A 341 6.23 -0.13 -7.44
CA ALA A 341 6.57 0.87 -6.43
C ALA A 341 7.62 1.87 -6.94
N ARG A 342 8.62 1.42 -7.71
CA ARG A 342 9.62 2.31 -8.31
C ARG A 342 8.98 3.33 -9.26
N ILE A 343 8.09 2.90 -10.16
CA ILE A 343 7.45 3.80 -11.13
C ILE A 343 6.55 4.78 -10.40
N VAL A 344 5.72 4.28 -9.48
CA VAL A 344 4.79 5.07 -8.69
C VAL A 344 5.52 6.15 -7.88
N LEU A 345 6.50 5.75 -7.06
CA LEU A 345 7.23 6.70 -6.22
C LEU A 345 8.02 7.71 -7.06
N THR A 346 8.56 7.31 -8.21
CA THR A 346 9.25 8.24 -9.11
C THR A 346 8.30 9.29 -9.66
N GLN A 347 7.09 8.89 -10.06
CA GLN A 347 6.08 9.82 -10.58
C GLN A 347 5.52 10.72 -9.47
N LEU A 348 5.21 10.14 -8.31
CA LEU A 348 4.79 10.86 -7.11
C LEU A 348 5.75 12.00 -6.77
N PHE A 349 7.05 11.73 -6.77
CA PHE A 349 8.07 12.72 -6.41
C PHE A 349 8.22 13.84 -7.43
N LYS A 350 7.93 13.58 -8.71
CA LYS A 350 7.81 14.66 -9.72
C LYS A 350 6.63 15.58 -9.42
N VAL A 351 5.50 15.03 -8.96
CA VAL A 351 4.32 15.82 -8.56
C VAL A 351 4.61 16.63 -7.29
N ILE A 352 5.23 16.00 -6.29
CA ILE A 352 5.64 16.68 -5.06
C ILE A 352 6.59 17.85 -5.36
N GLN A 353 7.60 17.69 -6.23
CA GLN A 353 8.48 18.80 -6.60
C GLN A 353 7.72 19.99 -7.21
N LYS A 354 6.68 19.73 -8.02
CA LYS A 354 5.80 20.79 -8.56
C LYS A 354 4.99 21.47 -7.46
N GLN A 355 4.48 20.71 -6.47
CA GLN A 355 3.80 21.28 -5.31
C GLN A 355 4.75 22.19 -4.51
N ILE A 356 5.96 21.72 -4.21
CA ILE A 356 6.98 22.47 -3.46
C ILE A 356 7.34 23.79 -4.16
N ALA A 357 7.43 23.80 -5.49
CA ALA A 357 7.70 25.01 -6.25
C ALA A 357 6.66 26.12 -5.98
N SER A 358 5.40 25.74 -5.73
CA SER A 358 4.29 26.65 -5.43
C SER A 358 4.17 27.07 -3.95
N TRP A 359 4.92 26.43 -3.04
CA TRP A 359 4.82 26.72 -1.60
C TRP A 359 5.26 28.14 -1.26
N LYS A 360 4.57 28.74 -0.28
CA LYS A 360 4.85 30.08 0.26
C LYS A 360 5.89 30.02 1.39
N ILE A 361 7.04 29.45 1.06
CA ILE A 361 8.22 29.33 1.92
C ILE A 361 9.40 30.08 1.32
N SER A 362 10.45 30.30 2.10
CA SER A 362 11.67 30.96 1.67
C SER A 362 12.34 30.25 0.50
N ASP A 363 12.96 31.01 -0.41
CA ASP A 363 13.60 30.46 -1.61
C ASP A 363 14.71 29.46 -1.28
N ASN A 364 15.44 29.69 -0.18
CA ASN A 364 16.46 28.77 0.31
C ASN A 364 15.86 27.41 0.71
N ARG A 365 14.77 27.40 1.50
CA ARG A 365 14.08 26.15 1.88
C ARG A 365 13.45 25.48 0.66
N LYS A 366 12.85 26.24 -0.25
CA LYS A 366 12.28 25.72 -1.49
C LYS A 366 13.35 25.02 -2.35
N LYS A 367 14.51 25.64 -2.55
CA LYS A 367 15.62 25.06 -3.31
C LYS A 367 16.15 23.78 -2.65
N LEU A 368 16.33 23.80 -1.32
CA LEU A 368 16.72 22.62 -0.54
C LEU A 368 15.73 21.47 -0.75
N LEU A 369 14.44 21.75 -0.60
CA LEU A 369 13.39 20.74 -0.71
C LEU A 369 13.28 20.17 -2.12
N ILE A 370 13.34 21.00 -3.17
CA ILE A 370 13.34 20.51 -4.56
C ILE A 370 14.52 19.55 -4.79
N ASP A 371 15.71 19.89 -4.28
CA ASP A 371 16.89 19.01 -4.37
C ASP A 371 16.69 17.68 -3.62
N ARG A 372 16.19 17.74 -2.37
CA ARG A 372 15.89 16.54 -1.58
C ARG A 372 14.84 15.65 -2.25
N PHE A 373 13.79 16.23 -2.83
CA PHE A 373 12.71 15.49 -3.49
C PHE A 373 13.01 15.11 -4.95
N GLN A 374 14.26 15.26 -5.44
CA GLN A 374 14.66 14.74 -6.76
C GLN A 374 14.47 13.21 -6.89
N SER A 375 14.60 12.49 -5.78
CA SER A 375 14.47 11.03 -5.74
C SER A 375 13.81 10.60 -4.42
N TYR A 376 12.90 9.62 -4.51
CA TYR A 376 12.28 9.04 -3.31
C TYR A 376 13.29 8.40 -2.36
N ARG A 377 14.45 7.99 -2.87
CA ARG A 377 15.55 7.40 -2.08
C ARG A 377 16.29 8.42 -1.21
N ASN A 378 16.12 9.71 -1.46
CA ASN A 378 16.68 10.77 -0.63
C ASN A 378 15.80 11.05 0.60
N VAL A 379 14.55 10.60 0.57
CA VAL A 379 13.53 10.87 1.60
C VAL A 379 13.24 9.61 2.42
N PHE A 380 12.96 8.50 1.74
CA PHE A 380 12.75 7.21 2.39
C PHE A 380 14.08 6.52 2.64
N ASP A 381 14.35 6.27 3.91
CA ASP A 381 15.54 5.54 4.36
C ASP A 381 15.45 4.05 3.98
N VAL A 382 14.23 3.52 3.90
CA VAL A 382 13.93 2.14 3.52
C VAL A 382 12.67 2.09 2.65
N VAL A 383 12.67 1.21 1.64
CA VAL A 383 11.47 0.86 0.86
C VAL A 383 11.35 -0.65 0.84
N VAL A 384 10.30 -1.19 1.45
CA VAL A 384 9.97 -2.62 1.46
C VAL A 384 8.75 -2.86 0.58
N THR A 385 8.85 -3.87 -0.26
CA THR A 385 7.87 -4.22 -1.29
C THR A 385 7.51 -5.70 -1.20
N ALA A 386 6.49 -6.14 -1.93
CA ALA A 386 6.19 -7.57 -2.03
C ALA A 386 7.35 -8.40 -2.60
N SER A 387 8.25 -7.79 -3.37
CA SER A 387 9.45 -8.46 -3.90
C SER A 387 10.47 -8.83 -2.83
N ASP A 388 10.36 -8.25 -1.63
CA ASP A 388 11.23 -8.54 -0.48
C ASP A 388 10.68 -9.69 0.40
N SER A 389 9.52 -10.25 0.02
CA SER A 389 8.84 -11.31 0.73
C SER A 389 8.25 -12.35 -0.25
N SER A 390 7.32 -13.16 0.23
CA SER A 390 6.54 -14.09 -0.58
C SER A 390 5.06 -13.78 -0.43
N GLU A 391 4.26 -14.13 -1.45
CA GLU A 391 2.80 -13.87 -1.49
C GLU A 391 2.08 -14.29 -0.20
N ILE A 392 2.43 -15.46 0.35
CA ILE A 392 1.82 -16.00 1.58
C ILE A 392 2.19 -15.24 2.85
N ARG A 393 3.16 -14.32 2.77
CA ARG A 393 3.68 -13.52 3.88
C ARG A 393 3.43 -12.02 3.66
N LEU A 394 2.62 -11.63 2.69
CA LEU A 394 2.16 -10.25 2.53
C LEU A 394 1.10 -9.91 3.60
N LYS A 395 0.69 -8.64 3.65
CA LYS A 395 -0.35 -8.14 4.56
C LYS A 395 -1.59 -9.06 4.47
N PRO A 396 -2.16 -9.50 5.60
CA PRO A 396 -2.03 -8.97 6.97
C PRO A 396 -0.85 -9.52 7.80
N HIS A 397 0.06 -10.30 7.22
CA HIS A 397 1.23 -10.75 7.94
C HIS A 397 2.18 -9.59 8.25
N ARG A 398 2.87 -9.68 9.39
CA ARG A 398 3.80 -8.66 9.89
C ARG A 398 5.08 -8.50 9.07
N ASP A 399 5.35 -9.41 8.15
CA ASP A 399 6.69 -9.67 7.63
C ASP A 399 7.28 -8.43 6.93
N LEU A 400 6.50 -7.72 6.11
CA LEU A 400 6.97 -6.50 5.43
C LEU A 400 7.34 -5.38 6.42
N TYR A 401 6.49 -5.11 7.41
CA TYR A 401 6.79 -4.11 8.44
C TYR A 401 7.94 -4.53 9.36
N SER A 402 8.05 -5.83 9.65
CA SER A 402 9.17 -6.38 10.43
C SER A 402 10.50 -6.23 9.68
N LEU A 403 10.51 -6.46 8.36
CA LEU A 403 11.65 -6.19 7.49
C LEU A 403 12.00 -4.70 7.48
N ALA A 404 11.00 -3.81 7.40
CA ALA A 404 11.23 -2.37 7.43
C ALA A 404 11.89 -1.93 8.74
N LEU A 405 11.38 -2.36 9.90
CA LEU A 405 11.97 -2.07 11.21
C LEU A 405 13.41 -2.58 11.31
N HIS A 406 13.68 -3.79 10.78
CA HIS A 406 15.01 -4.37 10.77
C HIS A 406 15.98 -3.57 9.88
N GLN A 407 15.59 -3.24 8.65
CA GLN A 407 16.41 -2.48 7.71
C GLN A 407 16.64 -1.03 8.18
N LEU A 408 15.66 -0.44 8.86
CA LEU A 408 15.80 0.85 9.53
C LEU A 408 16.75 0.77 10.74
N GLY A 409 17.06 -0.42 11.24
CA GLY A 409 17.88 -0.62 12.44
C GLY A 409 17.20 -0.14 13.73
N ILE A 410 15.88 -0.29 13.83
CA ILE A 410 15.13 0.06 15.04
C ILE A 410 15.20 -1.09 16.04
N ALA A 411 15.63 -0.79 17.26
CA ALA A 411 15.66 -1.75 18.36
C ALA A 411 14.23 -2.03 18.86
N LYS A 412 13.99 -3.25 19.37
CA LYS A 412 12.65 -3.65 19.85
C LYS A 412 12.15 -2.75 20.99
N GLU A 413 13.07 -2.25 21.80
CA GLU A 413 12.79 -1.34 22.92
C GLU A 413 12.31 0.04 22.48
N ASP A 414 12.43 0.36 21.18
CA ASP A 414 11.98 1.63 20.60
C ASP A 414 10.74 1.46 19.70
N PHE A 415 10.15 0.26 19.60
CA PHE A 415 8.96 0.03 18.78
C PHE A 415 7.75 0.87 19.24
N ASP A 416 7.71 1.25 20.52
CA ASP A 416 6.70 2.14 21.09
C ASP A 416 6.86 3.62 20.69
N LYS A 417 7.97 3.96 20.00
CA LYS A 417 8.31 5.28 19.45
C LYS A 417 8.28 5.29 17.91
N VAL A 418 7.76 4.23 17.30
CA VAL A 418 7.52 4.16 15.85
C VAL A 418 6.05 4.43 15.60
N ILE A 419 5.76 5.30 14.62
CA ILE A 419 4.39 5.50 14.13
C ILE A 419 4.20 4.63 12.88
N GLY A 420 3.11 3.88 12.84
CA GLY A 420 2.69 3.14 11.64
C GLY A 420 1.45 3.77 11.02
N PHE A 421 1.49 4.20 9.76
CA PHE A 421 0.33 4.70 9.01
C PHE A 421 -0.16 3.70 7.95
N GLU A 422 -1.47 3.52 7.89
CA GLU A 422 -2.15 2.60 6.97
C GLU A 422 -3.58 3.05 6.70
N ASP A 423 -4.18 2.59 5.61
CA ASP A 423 -5.57 2.89 5.23
C ASP A 423 -6.46 1.62 5.23
N SER A 424 -5.87 0.44 5.46
CA SER A 424 -6.55 -0.86 5.35
C SER A 424 -6.62 -1.66 6.66
N GLU A 425 -7.65 -2.53 6.78
CA GLU A 425 -7.76 -3.49 7.88
C GLU A 425 -6.54 -4.44 7.89
N SER A 426 -6.17 -4.97 6.72
CA SER A 426 -5.03 -5.90 6.60
C SER A 426 -3.70 -5.25 7.01
N GLY A 427 -3.50 -3.99 6.64
CA GLY A 427 -2.34 -3.21 6.97
C GLY A 427 -2.22 -2.83 8.44
N THR A 428 -3.31 -2.36 9.06
CA THR A 428 -3.33 -2.06 10.50
C THR A 428 -3.03 -3.30 11.34
N ILE A 429 -3.54 -4.47 10.93
CA ILE A 429 -3.17 -5.76 11.52
C ILE A 429 -1.67 -6.01 11.36
N ALA A 430 -1.12 -5.86 10.15
CA ALA A 430 0.29 -6.10 9.87
C ALA A 430 1.24 -5.21 10.69
N ILE A 431 0.90 -3.92 10.86
CA ILE A 431 1.64 -2.97 11.70
C ILE A 431 1.68 -3.43 13.16
N ARG A 432 0.50 -3.74 13.74
CA ARG A 432 0.43 -4.17 15.15
C ARG A 432 1.08 -5.54 15.36
N ALA A 433 0.93 -6.45 14.41
CA ALA A 433 1.58 -7.75 14.42
C ALA A 433 3.11 -7.63 14.31
N ALA A 434 3.64 -6.56 13.72
CA ALA A 434 5.08 -6.26 13.67
C ALA A 434 5.63 -5.66 14.98
N GLY A 435 4.77 -5.39 15.96
CA GLY A 435 5.17 -4.86 17.26
C GLY A 435 4.90 -3.36 17.44
N ILE A 436 4.35 -2.68 16.44
CA ILE A 436 4.12 -1.24 16.47
C ILE A 436 2.74 -0.95 17.07
N GLY A 437 2.72 -0.54 18.33
CA GLY A 437 1.48 -0.22 19.04
C GLY A 437 0.89 1.15 18.67
N LEU A 438 1.69 2.10 18.17
CA LEU A 438 1.20 3.40 17.69
C LEU A 438 0.81 3.27 16.21
N CYS A 439 -0.23 2.49 15.97
CA CYS A 439 -0.82 2.22 14.67
C CYS A 439 -1.95 3.22 14.39
N VAL A 440 -1.85 3.93 13.28
CA VAL A 440 -2.75 5.01 12.89
C VAL A 440 -3.39 4.65 11.55
N ALA A 441 -4.70 4.50 11.55
CA ALA A 441 -5.46 4.32 10.33
C ALA A 441 -5.85 5.69 9.74
N VAL A 442 -5.61 5.90 8.45
CA VAL A 442 -5.94 7.11 7.70
C VAL A 442 -6.91 6.77 6.57
N PRO A 443 -8.21 6.53 6.88
CA PRO A 443 -9.18 6.17 5.85
C PRO A 443 -9.34 7.28 4.81
N PHE A 444 -9.66 6.88 3.58
CA PHE A 444 -10.06 7.76 2.50
C PHE A 444 -11.41 7.32 1.94
N SER A 445 -11.91 8.01 0.91
CA SER A 445 -13.27 7.80 0.36
C SER A 445 -13.61 6.34 0.09
N ASP A 446 -12.63 5.55 -0.34
CA ASP A 446 -12.88 4.20 -0.81
C ASP A 446 -12.58 3.12 0.26
N THR A 447 -12.02 3.48 1.42
CA THR A 447 -11.84 2.56 2.58
C THR A 447 -12.91 2.72 3.66
N GLN A 448 -13.98 3.49 3.41
CA GLN A 448 -15.06 3.75 4.39
C GLN A 448 -15.77 2.48 4.90
N GLY A 449 -15.68 1.35 4.18
CA GLY A 449 -16.26 0.07 4.58
C GLY A 449 -15.36 -0.82 5.44
N HIS A 450 -14.10 -0.43 5.69
CA HIS A 450 -13.15 -1.24 6.44
C HIS A 450 -13.35 -1.15 7.96
N ARG A 451 -13.10 -2.26 8.67
CA ARG A 451 -13.02 -2.26 10.14
C ARG A 451 -11.61 -1.88 10.56
N LEU A 452 -11.44 -0.60 10.88
CA LEU A 452 -10.16 -0.02 11.29
C LEU A 452 -9.97 -0.03 12.82
N ASP A 453 -10.87 -0.70 13.53
CA ASP A 453 -10.90 -0.84 14.98
C ASP A 453 -9.68 -1.57 15.55
N TYR A 454 -8.81 -2.17 14.73
CA TYR A 454 -7.54 -2.70 15.20
C TYR A 454 -6.50 -1.60 15.43
N ALA A 455 -6.60 -0.45 14.78
CA ALA A 455 -5.70 0.67 14.97
C ALA A 455 -5.85 1.29 16.37
N SER A 456 -4.82 2.03 16.77
CA SER A 456 -4.84 2.84 18.00
C SER A 456 -5.56 4.16 17.78
N TYR A 457 -5.47 4.70 16.56
CA TYR A 457 -6.19 5.88 16.11
C TYR A 457 -6.79 5.62 14.74
N VAL A 458 -7.97 6.16 14.49
CA VAL A 458 -8.58 6.26 13.16
C VAL A 458 -8.78 7.75 12.89
N LEU A 459 -8.12 8.26 11.86
CA LEU A 459 -8.05 9.70 11.56
C LEU A 459 -8.68 10.00 10.20
N PRO A 460 -9.98 10.33 10.15
CA PRO A 460 -10.67 10.69 8.91
C PRO A 460 -10.08 11.92 8.22
N GLY A 461 -9.37 12.80 8.94
CA GLY A 461 -8.63 13.92 8.38
C GLY A 461 -7.25 13.54 7.85
N GLY A 462 -6.89 12.25 7.86
CA GLY A 462 -5.65 11.72 7.32
C GLY A 462 -4.40 12.16 8.08
N ILE A 463 -3.26 12.17 7.38
CA ILE A 463 -1.97 12.64 7.94
C ILE A 463 -2.06 14.09 8.48
N PRO A 464 -2.76 15.05 7.85
CA PRO A 464 -2.97 16.38 8.42
C PRO A 464 -3.56 16.35 9.83
N GLU A 465 -4.52 15.47 10.12
CA GLU A 465 -5.07 15.33 11.47
C GLU A 465 -4.00 14.85 12.47
N ALA A 466 -3.16 13.90 12.07
CA ALA A 466 -2.05 13.42 12.89
C ALA A 466 -1.05 14.55 13.22
N MET A 467 -0.75 15.41 12.25
CA MET A 467 0.17 16.53 12.42
C MET A 467 -0.39 17.61 13.36
N ILE A 468 -1.68 17.89 13.24
CA ILE A 468 -2.31 19.08 13.82
C ILE A 468 -2.99 18.75 15.15
N LYS A 469 -3.96 17.84 15.12
CA LYS A 469 -4.75 17.49 16.29
C LYS A 469 -3.98 16.62 17.27
N HIS A 470 -3.13 15.75 16.74
CA HIS A 470 -2.31 14.84 17.54
C HIS A 470 -0.87 15.29 17.72
N GLU A 471 -0.43 16.39 17.08
CA GLU A 471 0.91 16.96 17.21
C GLU A 471 2.03 15.94 16.96
N PHE A 472 1.88 15.14 15.91
CA PHE A 472 2.77 14.01 15.61
C PHE A 472 2.89 13.00 16.78
N PHE A 473 1.87 12.97 17.64
CA PHE A 473 1.81 12.19 18.86
C PHE A 473 2.93 12.51 19.86
N LEU A 474 3.47 13.73 19.84
CA LEU A 474 4.47 14.20 20.80
C LEU A 474 3.81 14.77 22.07
N THR A 475 4.45 14.61 23.23
CA THR A 475 3.94 15.18 24.49
C THR A 475 4.12 16.70 24.53
N GLU A 476 3.22 17.39 25.24
CA GLU A 476 3.34 18.83 25.48
C GLU A 476 4.67 19.18 26.17
N LYS A 477 5.13 18.32 27.09
CA LYS A 477 6.44 18.47 27.76
C LYS A 477 7.61 18.46 26.77
N THR A 478 7.50 17.70 25.69
CA THR A 478 8.52 17.72 24.63
C THR A 478 8.42 19.02 23.83
N LEU A 479 7.23 19.40 23.39
CA LEU A 479 7.04 20.58 22.54
C LEU A 479 7.27 21.91 23.26
N SER A 480 6.99 22.00 24.57
CA SER A 480 7.19 23.22 25.36
C SER A 480 8.66 23.66 25.43
N LYS A 481 9.61 22.74 25.22
CA LYS A 481 11.05 23.06 25.12
C LYS A 481 11.40 23.83 23.85
N TYR A 482 10.51 23.77 22.86
CA TYR A 482 10.64 24.38 21.54
C TYR A 482 9.64 25.52 21.34
N GLN A 483 8.92 25.93 22.38
CA GLN A 483 8.14 27.16 22.41
C GLN A 483 9.07 28.27 22.92
N ILE A 484 9.76 28.91 21.97
CA ILE A 484 10.62 30.08 22.18
C ILE A 484 9.91 31.28 21.58
#